data_AF-A0A1V4ZWK4-F1
#
_entry.id   AF-A0A1V4ZWK4-F1
#
_cell.length_a   1.000
_cell.length_b   1.000
_cell.length_c   1.000
_cell.angle_alpha   90.00
_cell.angle_beta   90.00
_cell.angle_gamma   90.00
#
_symmetry.space_group_name_H-M   'P 1'
#
loop_
_entity.id
_entity.type
_entity.pdbx_description
1 polymer ?
#
loop_
_entity_poly.entity_id
_entity_poly.type
_entity_poly.pdbx_seq_one_letter_code
_entity_poly.pdbx_strand_id
1 'polypeptide(L)'
;MNHSFNLSPVLRELLEFAEGCLGTEIQLVRRTDVPPQGVLIDDFMFGTGKHVIAFSSSQLGMLKDYTICRHCLELLAKGCAAKNNDFRVISFSKECALPACQQIYLDILKDEGTRNIAVWRKKQLVFLLYMLFHEAFSELPLTLLANLVISRKYPVIRNAQVYFLLKESMRDMHDLVPVKEFLPQRYFVLHNGMYYARDMLLAYVLSEYKLNPVINIPELQRFRNLDVKEMMSHRWSRSPWYHTKMVGDALSNILKLTITMDMERDFNEEYFREIFALSREILSRWGVMMGMQDWFVWESPAHLKAALSAQQGMESAIQQEIFGTD
;
A
#
# COMPACT_ATOMS: atom_id res chain seq x y z
N MET A 1 -4.46 -12.12 -29.41
CA MET A 1 -4.95 -11.84 -28.06
C MET A 1 -6.13 -12.75 -27.74
N ASN A 2 -5.94 -13.75 -26.87
CA ASN A 2 -7.02 -14.60 -26.35
C ASN A 2 -7.19 -14.30 -24.85
N HIS A 3 -7.62 -13.08 -24.49
CA HIS A 3 -8.11 -12.87 -23.13
C HIS A 3 -9.46 -13.57 -23.01
N SER A 4 -9.47 -14.76 -22.39
CA SER A 4 -10.68 -15.57 -22.14
C SER A 4 -11.69 -14.92 -21.18
N PHE A 5 -11.46 -13.66 -20.79
CA PHE A 5 -12.25 -12.93 -19.82
C PHE A 5 -13.00 -11.79 -20.51
N ASN A 6 -14.27 -11.59 -20.13
CA ASN A 6 -15.02 -10.43 -20.58
C ASN A 6 -14.52 -9.16 -19.85
N LEU A 7 -13.58 -8.45 -20.47
CA LEU A 7 -12.99 -7.19 -19.97
C LEU A 7 -13.71 -5.99 -20.61
N SER A 8 -13.89 -4.90 -19.85
CA SER A 8 -14.36 -3.62 -20.41
C SER A 8 -13.40 -3.08 -21.47
N PRO A 9 -13.88 -2.30 -22.46
CA PRO A 9 -13.04 -1.74 -23.53
C PRO A 9 -11.86 -0.94 -22.99
N VAL A 10 -12.13 -0.09 -21.99
CA VAL A 10 -11.13 0.75 -21.31
C VAL A 10 -9.99 -0.09 -20.72
N LEU A 11 -10.30 -1.24 -20.12
CA LEU A 11 -9.28 -2.12 -19.55
C LEU A 11 -8.45 -2.83 -20.62
N ARG A 12 -9.06 -3.17 -21.77
CA ARG A 12 -8.34 -3.75 -22.90
C ARG A 12 -7.34 -2.74 -23.47
N GLU A 13 -7.77 -1.51 -23.69
CA GLU A 13 -6.88 -0.43 -24.16
C GLU A 13 -5.70 -0.20 -23.20
N LEU A 14 -5.95 -0.21 -21.88
CA LEU A 14 -4.87 -0.08 -20.89
C LEU A 14 -3.89 -1.27 -20.94
N LEU A 15 -4.40 -2.50 -21.05
CA LEU A 15 -3.55 -3.69 -21.14
C LEU A 15 -2.73 -3.68 -22.44
N GLU A 16 -3.35 -3.36 -23.58
CA GLU A 16 -2.65 -3.23 -24.86
C GLU A 16 -1.57 -2.14 -24.81
N PHE A 17 -1.88 -0.99 -24.20
CA PHE A 17 -0.88 0.05 -23.95
C PHE A 17 0.26 -0.47 -23.08
N ALA A 18 -0.06 -1.18 -22.00
CA ALA A 18 0.96 -1.70 -21.08
C ALA A 18 1.86 -2.74 -21.73
N GLU A 19 1.29 -3.67 -22.50
CA GLU A 19 2.05 -4.68 -23.24
C GLU A 19 2.94 -4.02 -24.31
N GLY A 20 2.41 -3.01 -25.01
CA GLY A 20 3.18 -2.22 -25.98
C GLY A 20 4.32 -1.42 -25.34
N CYS A 21 4.07 -0.80 -24.18
CA CYS A 21 5.05 0.00 -23.45
C CYS A 21 6.16 -0.86 -22.83
N LEU A 22 5.79 -2.01 -22.25
CA LEU A 22 6.72 -2.91 -21.56
C LEU A 22 7.37 -3.94 -22.50
N GLY A 23 6.81 -4.15 -23.70
CA GLY A 23 7.33 -5.10 -24.69
C GLY A 23 7.11 -6.56 -24.30
N THR A 24 6.09 -6.86 -23.51
CA THR A 24 5.82 -8.20 -22.97
C THR A 24 4.33 -8.39 -22.68
N GLU A 25 3.86 -9.63 -22.78
CA GLU A 25 2.47 -10.00 -22.49
C GLU A 25 2.17 -9.99 -20.98
N ILE A 26 0.95 -9.58 -20.62
CA ILE A 26 0.42 -9.61 -19.25
C ILE A 26 -0.58 -10.76 -19.11
N GLN A 27 -0.25 -11.72 -18.26
CA GLN A 27 -1.10 -12.88 -18.02
C GLN A 27 -2.14 -12.59 -16.95
N LEU A 28 -3.41 -12.80 -17.28
CA LEU A 28 -4.52 -12.65 -16.34
C LEU A 28 -4.92 -14.01 -15.78
N VAL A 29 -4.95 -14.14 -14.45
CA VAL A 29 -5.23 -15.42 -13.78
C VAL A 29 -6.35 -15.25 -12.77
N ARG A 30 -7.39 -16.08 -12.85
CA ARG A 30 -8.51 -16.10 -11.90
C ARG A 30 -8.41 -17.31 -10.99
N ARG A 31 -8.36 -17.11 -9.67
CA ARG A 31 -8.30 -18.23 -8.69
C ARG A 31 -9.09 -17.95 -7.41
N THR A 32 -9.42 -19.00 -6.67
CA THR A 32 -10.19 -18.94 -5.42
C THR A 32 -9.34 -18.58 -4.20
N ASP A 33 -8.04 -18.88 -4.25
CA ASP A 33 -7.04 -18.64 -3.19
C ASP A 33 -6.40 -17.25 -3.25
N VAL A 34 -6.78 -16.44 -4.25
CA VAL A 34 -6.29 -15.07 -4.39
C VAL A 34 -7.07 -14.14 -3.47
N PRO A 35 -6.38 -13.28 -2.69
CA PRO A 35 -7.03 -12.35 -1.77
C PRO A 35 -7.90 -11.32 -2.51
N PRO A 36 -8.87 -10.68 -1.84
CA PRO A 36 -9.79 -9.75 -2.47
C PRO A 36 -9.11 -8.57 -3.18
N GLN A 37 -7.92 -8.14 -2.77
CA GLN A 37 -7.19 -7.06 -3.45
C GLN A 37 -6.44 -7.52 -4.71
N GLY A 38 -6.42 -8.83 -5.02
CA GLY A 38 -5.62 -9.41 -6.09
C GLY A 38 -4.13 -9.49 -5.75
N VAL A 39 -3.35 -10.06 -6.66
CA VAL A 39 -1.88 -10.18 -6.54
C VAL A 39 -1.25 -9.85 -7.89
N LEU A 40 -0.21 -9.02 -7.86
CA LEU A 40 0.68 -8.77 -9.00
C LEU A 40 1.99 -9.55 -8.78
N ILE A 41 2.33 -10.41 -9.75
CA ILE A 41 3.64 -11.06 -9.84
C ILE A 41 4.31 -10.49 -11.07
N ASP A 42 5.31 -9.63 -10.87
CA ASP A 42 6.02 -8.98 -11.97
C ASP A 42 7.49 -9.42 -12.05
N ASP A 43 8.01 -9.47 -13.29
CA ASP A 43 9.40 -9.86 -13.54
C ASP A 43 10.41 -8.91 -12.90
N PHE A 44 10.08 -7.62 -12.79
CA PHE A 44 10.97 -6.61 -12.23
C PHE A 44 11.29 -6.89 -10.76
N MET A 45 10.28 -7.33 -9.99
CA MET A 45 10.43 -7.68 -8.58
C MET A 45 10.95 -9.11 -8.37
N PHE A 46 10.45 -10.07 -9.14
CA PHE A 46 10.63 -11.50 -8.83
C PHE A 46 11.55 -12.26 -9.80
N GLY A 47 11.91 -11.69 -10.95
CA GLY A 47 12.76 -12.35 -11.96
C GLY A 47 12.13 -13.60 -12.57
N THR A 48 10.80 -13.60 -12.76
CA THR A 48 9.99 -14.74 -13.22
C THR A 48 9.95 -14.90 -14.74
N GLY A 49 10.41 -13.90 -15.49
CA GLY A 49 10.27 -13.78 -16.94
C GLY A 49 8.82 -13.56 -17.42
N LYS A 50 7.89 -13.29 -16.51
CA LYS A 50 6.45 -13.15 -16.80
C LYS A 50 5.80 -12.14 -15.88
N HIS A 51 4.82 -11.42 -16.40
CA HIS A 51 3.92 -10.58 -15.60
C HIS A 51 2.57 -11.26 -15.47
N VAL A 52 2.13 -11.46 -14.23
CA VAL A 52 0.87 -12.12 -13.89
C VAL A 52 0.05 -11.22 -12.98
N ILE A 53 -1.18 -10.91 -13.39
CA ILE A 53 -2.19 -10.28 -12.54
C ILE A 53 -3.20 -11.35 -12.15
N ALA A 54 -3.16 -11.74 -10.88
CA ALA A 54 -4.09 -12.68 -10.30
C ALA A 54 -5.23 -11.95 -9.59
N PHE A 55 -6.47 -12.38 -9.83
CA PHE A 55 -7.67 -11.83 -9.19
C PHE A 55 -8.60 -12.92 -8.67
N SER A 56 -9.38 -12.58 -7.64
CA SER A 56 -10.21 -13.56 -6.93
C SER A 56 -11.39 -14.02 -7.79
N SER A 57 -11.74 -15.30 -7.70
CA SER A 57 -12.92 -15.84 -8.38
C SER A 57 -14.23 -15.20 -7.90
N SER A 58 -14.24 -14.65 -6.68
CA SER A 58 -15.39 -13.92 -6.11
C SER A 58 -15.63 -12.56 -6.77
N GLN A 59 -14.63 -12.00 -7.45
CA GLN A 59 -14.75 -10.70 -8.10
C GLN A 59 -15.38 -10.84 -9.48
N LEU A 60 -16.51 -10.18 -9.66
CA LEU A 60 -17.28 -10.17 -10.91
C LEU A 60 -17.46 -8.74 -11.42
N GLY A 61 -17.69 -8.62 -12.74
CA GLY A 61 -17.93 -7.34 -13.40
C GLY A 61 -16.85 -6.31 -13.09
N MET A 62 -17.28 -5.12 -12.65
CA MET A 62 -16.39 -3.99 -12.38
C MET A 62 -15.42 -4.21 -11.21
N LEU A 63 -15.71 -5.12 -10.27
CA LEU A 63 -14.79 -5.42 -9.17
C LEU A 63 -13.50 -6.08 -9.70
N LYS A 64 -13.65 -7.01 -10.64
CA LYS A 64 -12.52 -7.64 -11.33
C LYS A 64 -11.76 -6.60 -12.15
N ASP A 65 -12.47 -5.79 -12.94
CA ASP A 65 -11.83 -4.80 -13.81
C ASP A 65 -11.05 -3.76 -13.00
N TYR A 66 -11.53 -3.36 -11.82
CA TYR A 66 -10.79 -2.51 -10.89
C TYR A 66 -9.48 -3.16 -10.43
N THR A 67 -9.52 -4.41 -9.95
CA THR A 67 -8.32 -5.11 -9.48
C THR A 67 -7.28 -5.24 -10.59
N ILE A 68 -7.71 -5.60 -11.81
CA ILE A 68 -6.79 -5.70 -12.95
C ILE A 68 -6.24 -4.32 -13.32
N CYS A 69 -7.08 -3.29 -13.39
CA CYS A 69 -6.67 -1.93 -13.71
C CYS A 69 -5.61 -1.41 -12.73
N ARG A 70 -5.85 -1.57 -11.41
CA ARG A 70 -4.91 -1.16 -10.37
C ARG A 70 -3.54 -1.83 -10.54
N HIS A 71 -3.51 -3.17 -10.62
CA HIS A 71 -2.27 -3.91 -10.77
C HIS A 71 -1.56 -3.62 -12.11
N CYS A 72 -2.31 -3.34 -13.17
CA CYS A 72 -1.73 -2.93 -14.45
C CYS A 72 -1.03 -1.56 -14.36
N LEU A 73 -1.60 -0.60 -13.64
CA LEU A 73 -0.99 0.71 -13.41
C LEU A 73 0.26 0.62 -12.53
N GLU A 74 0.22 -0.21 -11.49
CA GLU A 74 1.40 -0.49 -10.65
C GLU A 74 2.51 -1.15 -11.46
N LEU A 75 2.17 -2.13 -12.31
CA LEU A 75 3.10 -2.79 -13.22
C LEU A 75 3.72 -1.80 -14.22
N LEU A 76 2.91 -0.92 -14.81
CA LEU A 76 3.38 0.15 -15.70
C LEU A 76 4.39 1.07 -15.02
N ALA A 77 4.08 1.54 -13.81
CA ALA A 77 4.98 2.39 -13.02
C ALA A 77 6.32 1.67 -12.73
N LYS A 78 6.26 0.43 -12.23
CA LYS A 78 7.45 -0.39 -11.97
C LYS A 78 8.27 -0.62 -13.24
N GLY A 79 7.62 -1.00 -14.33
CA GLY A 79 8.27 -1.34 -15.59
C GLY A 79 8.89 -0.15 -16.29
N CYS A 80 8.23 1.01 -16.31
CA CYS A 80 8.81 2.23 -16.85
C CYS A 80 10.02 2.68 -16.04
N ALA A 81 9.97 2.58 -14.70
CA ALA A 81 11.15 2.82 -13.86
C ALA A 81 12.27 1.81 -14.14
N ALA A 82 11.95 0.54 -14.36
CA ALA A 82 12.94 -0.51 -14.62
C ALA A 82 13.66 -0.30 -15.96
N LYS A 83 12.92 0.01 -17.03
CA LYS A 83 13.48 0.35 -18.35
C LYS A 83 14.44 1.54 -18.29
N ASN A 84 14.23 2.45 -17.35
CA ASN A 84 15.06 3.64 -17.13
C ASN A 84 16.14 3.45 -16.03
N ASN A 85 16.39 2.21 -15.56
CA ASN A 85 17.35 1.88 -14.48
C ASN A 85 17.08 2.53 -13.11
N ASP A 86 15.89 3.10 -12.93
CA ASP A 86 15.47 3.81 -11.72
C ASP A 86 14.67 2.95 -10.74
N PHE A 87 14.33 1.71 -11.14
CA PHE A 87 13.56 0.81 -10.28
C PHE A 87 14.39 0.39 -9.07
N ARG A 88 13.91 0.79 -7.89
CA ARG A 88 14.46 0.45 -6.58
C ARG A 88 13.30 0.13 -5.64
N VAL A 89 13.51 -0.82 -4.75
CA VAL A 89 12.52 -1.27 -3.78
C VAL A 89 13.00 -0.98 -2.37
N ILE A 90 12.06 -0.89 -1.43
CA ILE A 90 12.40 -0.74 -0.02
C ILE A 90 12.97 -2.06 0.47
N SER A 91 14.18 -1.99 0.99
CA SER A 91 14.92 -3.10 1.55
C SER A 91 15.53 -2.72 2.89
N PHE A 92 16.25 -3.66 3.47
CA PHE A 92 16.87 -3.50 4.77
C PHE A 92 18.14 -4.33 4.88
N SER A 93 19.03 -3.88 5.75
CA SER A 93 20.25 -4.57 6.14
C SER A 93 20.40 -4.47 7.66
N LYS A 94 21.40 -5.15 8.24
CA LYS A 94 21.63 -5.08 9.70
C LYS A 94 21.93 -3.63 10.13
N GLU A 95 22.60 -2.86 9.27
CA GLU A 95 23.04 -1.50 9.55
C GLU A 95 21.87 -0.52 9.76
N CYS A 96 20.79 -0.64 8.98
CA CYS A 96 19.59 0.19 9.17
C CYS A 96 18.59 -0.44 10.16
N ALA A 97 18.49 -1.78 10.19
CA ALA A 97 17.54 -2.48 11.05
C ALA A 97 17.91 -2.41 12.53
N LEU A 98 19.20 -2.53 12.90
CA LEU A 98 19.63 -2.48 14.29
C LEU A 98 19.24 -1.17 15.02
N PRO A 99 19.59 0.04 14.53
CA PRO A 99 19.20 1.28 15.19
C PRO A 99 17.68 1.48 15.24
N ALA A 100 16.96 1.06 14.19
CA ALA A 100 15.49 1.09 14.17
C ALA A 100 14.89 0.18 15.26
N CYS A 101 15.37 -1.06 15.35
CA CYS A 101 14.94 -2.01 16.39
C CYS A 101 15.31 -1.55 17.80
N GLN A 102 16.47 -0.90 17.99
CA GLN A 102 16.83 -0.27 19.26
C GLN A 102 15.85 0.84 19.64
N GLN A 103 15.48 1.70 18.68
CA GLN A 103 14.46 2.74 18.90
C GLN A 103 13.11 2.12 19.32
N ILE A 104 12.66 1.07 18.61
CA ILE A 104 11.44 0.34 18.95
C ILE A 104 11.51 -0.24 20.36
N TYR A 105 12.63 -0.86 20.72
CA TYR A 105 12.82 -1.41 22.06
C TYR A 105 12.75 -0.32 23.13
N LEU A 106 13.40 0.82 22.93
CA LEU A 106 13.35 1.95 23.87
C LEU A 106 11.92 2.49 24.02
N ASP A 107 11.15 2.54 22.93
CA ASP A 107 9.76 2.98 22.97
C ASP A 107 8.87 1.97 23.73
N ILE A 108 9.11 0.66 23.57
CA ILE A 108 8.46 -0.40 24.36
C ILE A 108 8.76 -0.25 25.87
N LEU A 109 9.97 0.16 26.25
CA LEU A 109 10.32 0.34 27.66
C LEU A 109 9.70 1.60 28.29
N LYS A 110 9.42 2.63 27.48
CA LYS A 110 8.84 3.91 27.94
C LYS A 110 7.32 3.89 28.02
N ASP A 111 6.68 3.11 27.15
CA ASP A 111 5.23 3.08 27.04
C ASP A 111 4.58 2.28 28.19
N GLU A 112 3.57 2.88 28.84
CA GLU A 112 2.95 2.31 30.04
C GLU A 112 2.26 0.96 29.79
N GLY A 113 1.69 0.78 28.60
CA GLY A 113 0.99 -0.44 28.21
C GLY A 113 1.93 -1.60 27.93
N THR A 114 3.16 -1.30 27.47
CA THR A 114 4.10 -2.33 27.00
C THR A 114 5.33 -2.54 27.88
N ARG A 115 5.65 -1.61 28.79
CA ARG A 115 6.84 -1.72 29.68
C ARG A 115 6.88 -2.97 30.54
N ASN A 116 5.72 -3.50 30.95
CA ASN A 116 5.61 -4.66 31.84
C ASN A 116 5.45 -6.00 31.10
N ILE A 117 5.49 -5.98 29.76
CA ILE A 117 5.43 -7.20 28.96
C ILE A 117 6.66 -8.07 29.24
N ALA A 118 6.47 -9.40 29.23
CA ALA A 118 7.53 -10.38 29.40
C ALA A 118 8.64 -10.20 28.35
N VAL A 119 9.90 -10.41 28.74
CA VAL A 119 11.07 -10.17 27.87
C VAL A 119 10.98 -10.93 26.55
N TRP A 120 10.57 -12.20 26.56
CA TRP A 120 10.42 -13.00 25.34
C TRP A 120 9.42 -12.39 24.33
N ARG A 121 8.34 -11.75 24.83
CA ARG A 121 7.38 -11.04 23.96
C ARG A 121 7.96 -9.73 23.43
N LYS A 122 8.77 -9.01 24.24
CA LYS A 122 9.49 -7.81 23.77
C LYS A 122 10.47 -8.15 22.66
N LYS A 123 11.21 -9.27 22.77
CA LYS A 123 12.12 -9.76 21.72
C LYS A 123 11.41 -9.94 20.37
N GLN A 124 10.25 -10.60 20.38
CA GLN A 124 9.43 -10.81 19.17
C GLN A 124 8.83 -9.51 18.63
N LEU A 125 8.30 -8.67 19.53
CA LEU A 125 7.58 -7.46 19.16
C LEU A 125 8.46 -6.44 18.42
N VAL A 126 9.73 -6.31 18.81
CA VAL A 126 10.66 -5.35 18.21
C VAL A 126 10.80 -5.56 16.71
N PHE A 127 11.07 -6.80 16.29
CA PHE A 127 11.29 -7.11 14.88
C PHE A 127 9.96 -7.17 14.09
N LEU A 128 8.88 -7.63 14.74
CA LEU A 128 7.54 -7.63 14.14
C LEU A 128 7.08 -6.21 13.78
N LEU A 129 7.28 -5.24 14.67
CA LEU A 129 6.96 -3.83 14.38
C LEU A 129 7.82 -3.28 13.24
N TYR A 130 9.11 -3.60 13.21
CA TYR A 130 10.00 -3.18 12.13
C TYR A 130 9.51 -3.69 10.76
N MET A 131 9.19 -4.98 10.67
CA MET A 131 8.68 -5.59 9.43
C MET A 131 7.28 -5.11 9.06
N LEU A 132 6.41 -4.84 10.04
CA LEU A 132 5.08 -4.26 9.78
C LEU A 132 5.18 -2.93 9.02
N PHE A 133 6.10 -2.04 9.43
CA PHE A 133 6.32 -0.80 8.70
C PHE A 133 6.96 -1.04 7.34
N HIS A 134 7.88 -2.00 7.20
CA HIS A 134 8.48 -2.36 5.91
C HIS A 134 7.42 -2.78 4.89
N GLU A 135 6.50 -3.65 5.28
CA GLU A 135 5.42 -4.15 4.43
C GLU A 135 4.47 -3.02 4.01
N ALA A 136 4.00 -2.21 4.97
CA ALA A 136 3.11 -1.09 4.70
C ALA A 136 3.77 -0.06 3.76
N PHE A 137 5.04 0.26 4.00
CA PHE A 137 5.84 1.18 3.19
C PHE A 137 6.08 0.68 1.76
N SER A 138 6.21 -0.64 1.59
CA SER A 138 6.49 -1.25 0.28
C SER A 138 5.29 -1.22 -0.66
N GLU A 139 4.06 -1.24 -0.14
CA GLU A 139 2.83 -1.35 -0.96
C GLU A 139 2.03 -0.04 -1.04
N LEU A 140 1.90 0.67 0.08
CA LEU A 140 0.87 1.70 0.25
C LEU A 140 1.03 2.91 -0.70
N PRO A 141 2.23 3.51 -0.90
CA PRO A 141 2.37 4.71 -1.72
C PRO A 141 2.02 4.47 -3.20
N LEU A 142 2.51 3.38 -3.78
CA LEU A 142 2.27 3.07 -5.20
C LEU A 142 0.80 2.68 -5.43
N THR A 143 0.21 1.91 -4.51
CA THR A 143 -1.22 1.56 -4.53
C THR A 143 -2.10 2.81 -4.47
N LEU A 144 -1.74 3.80 -3.63
CA LEU A 144 -2.43 5.07 -3.55
C LEU A 144 -2.38 5.83 -4.89
N LEU A 145 -1.19 5.93 -5.51
CA LEU A 145 -1.03 6.63 -6.78
C LEU A 145 -1.80 5.95 -7.92
N ALA A 146 -1.75 4.62 -8.02
CA ALA A 146 -2.56 3.86 -8.98
C ALA A 146 -4.06 4.14 -8.78
N ASN A 147 -4.53 4.22 -7.54
CA ASN A 147 -5.90 4.60 -7.22
C ASN A 147 -6.23 6.03 -7.66
N LEU A 148 -5.33 6.99 -7.50
CA LEU A 148 -5.55 8.36 -7.97
C LEU A 148 -5.68 8.42 -9.50
N VAL A 149 -4.83 7.68 -10.22
CA VAL A 149 -4.95 7.55 -11.68
C VAL A 149 -6.31 6.96 -12.06
N ILE A 150 -6.77 5.91 -11.36
CA ILE A 150 -8.12 5.35 -11.59
C ILE A 150 -9.22 6.38 -11.37
N SER A 151 -9.15 7.11 -10.25
CA SER A 151 -10.14 8.12 -9.93
C SER A 151 -10.20 9.20 -11.01
N ARG A 152 -9.07 9.62 -11.57
CA ARG A 152 -9.05 10.67 -12.60
C ARG A 152 -9.44 10.14 -13.99
N LYS A 153 -8.82 9.05 -14.45
CA LYS A 153 -8.88 8.59 -15.84
C LYS A 153 -9.99 7.59 -16.14
N TYR A 154 -10.51 6.88 -15.14
CA TYR A 154 -11.43 5.76 -15.38
C TYR A 154 -12.78 5.88 -14.66
N PRO A 155 -13.68 6.78 -15.11
CA PRO A 155 -14.99 7.02 -14.49
C PRO A 155 -15.82 5.76 -14.25
N VAL A 156 -15.80 4.83 -15.20
CA VAL A 156 -16.61 3.60 -15.17
C VAL A 156 -16.20 2.67 -14.00
N ILE A 157 -14.93 2.74 -13.58
CA ILE A 157 -14.33 1.88 -12.55
C ILE A 157 -14.45 2.51 -11.15
N ARG A 158 -14.73 3.82 -11.02
CA ARG A 158 -14.79 4.54 -9.73
C ARG A 158 -15.74 3.92 -8.70
N ASN A 159 -16.88 3.37 -9.13
CA ASN A 159 -17.80 2.71 -8.21
C ASN A 159 -17.15 1.47 -7.54
N ALA A 160 -16.37 0.68 -8.30
CA ALA A 160 -15.61 -0.43 -7.74
C ALA A 160 -14.52 0.07 -6.79
N GLN A 161 -13.82 1.15 -7.16
CA GLN A 161 -12.85 1.78 -6.27
C GLN A 161 -13.46 2.19 -4.92
N VAL A 162 -14.65 2.79 -4.91
CA VAL A 162 -15.36 3.16 -3.67
C VAL A 162 -15.68 1.91 -2.84
N TYR A 163 -16.09 0.82 -3.48
CA TYR A 163 -16.32 -0.46 -2.79
C TYR A 163 -15.06 -0.96 -2.08
N PHE A 164 -13.92 -0.99 -2.79
CA PHE A 164 -12.65 -1.42 -2.22
C PHE A 164 -12.19 -0.50 -1.10
N LEU A 165 -12.25 0.82 -1.30
CA LEU A 165 -11.92 1.81 -0.27
C LEU A 165 -12.70 1.55 1.03
N LEU A 166 -14.01 1.33 0.94
CA LEU A 166 -14.84 1.08 2.12
C LEU A 166 -14.54 -0.25 2.82
N LYS A 167 -14.16 -1.29 2.06
CA LYS A 167 -13.84 -2.62 2.58
C LYS A 167 -12.45 -2.68 3.19
N GLU A 168 -11.46 -2.15 2.49
CA GLU A 168 -10.06 -2.10 2.91
C GLU A 168 -9.89 -1.19 4.12
N SER A 169 -10.49 0.02 4.11
CA SER A 169 -10.51 0.91 5.26
C SER A 169 -11.02 0.23 6.54
N MET A 170 -12.09 -0.59 6.44
CA MET A 170 -12.56 -1.35 7.59
C MET A 170 -11.53 -2.36 8.08
N ARG A 171 -10.88 -3.08 7.17
CA ARG A 171 -9.85 -4.04 7.53
C ARG A 171 -8.69 -3.33 8.23
N ASP A 172 -8.18 -2.26 7.63
CA ASP A 172 -7.00 -1.53 8.10
C ASP A 172 -7.24 -0.90 9.48
N MET A 173 -8.44 -0.37 9.73
CA MET A 173 -8.82 0.12 11.06
C MET A 173 -8.80 -0.96 12.14
N HIS A 174 -9.11 -2.20 11.79
CA HIS A 174 -9.20 -3.31 12.73
C HIS A 174 -7.93 -4.14 12.81
N ASP A 175 -6.98 -3.97 11.89
CA ASP A 175 -5.82 -4.84 11.74
C ASP A 175 -4.98 -4.92 13.02
N LEU A 176 -4.71 -3.77 13.64
CA LEU A 176 -3.96 -3.70 14.91
C LEU A 176 -4.83 -3.68 16.17
N VAL A 177 -6.17 -3.64 16.05
CA VAL A 177 -7.07 -3.56 17.22
C VAL A 177 -6.93 -4.76 18.16
N PRO A 178 -6.86 -6.02 17.67
CA PRO A 178 -6.70 -7.20 18.52
C PRO A 178 -5.43 -7.18 19.38
N VAL A 179 -4.38 -6.48 18.92
CA VAL A 179 -3.06 -6.46 19.55
C VAL A 179 -2.70 -5.10 20.14
N LYS A 180 -3.60 -4.11 20.11
CA LYS A 180 -3.33 -2.72 20.51
C LYS A 180 -2.73 -2.57 21.91
N GLU A 181 -3.09 -3.46 22.84
CA GLU A 181 -2.61 -3.43 24.24
C GLU A 181 -1.17 -3.96 24.37
N PHE A 182 -0.66 -4.61 23.33
CA PHE A 182 0.68 -5.16 23.26
C PHE A 182 1.61 -4.35 22.35
N LEU A 183 1.15 -3.21 21.83
CA LEU A 183 1.93 -2.33 20.96
C LEU A 183 2.12 -0.97 21.65
N PRO A 184 3.31 -0.35 21.57
CA PRO A 184 3.46 1.03 22.00
C PRO A 184 2.49 1.94 21.25
N GLN A 185 1.85 2.86 21.95
CA GLN A 185 0.77 3.68 21.38
C GLN A 185 1.22 4.43 20.12
N ARG A 186 2.48 4.88 20.09
CA ARG A 186 3.11 5.53 18.93
C ARG A 186 2.94 4.73 17.64
N TYR A 187 3.30 3.45 17.64
CA TYR A 187 3.31 2.64 16.42
C TYR A 187 1.91 2.35 15.92
N PHE A 188 0.98 2.12 16.83
CA PHE A 188 -0.44 1.98 16.50
C PHE A 188 -1.01 3.25 15.85
N VAL A 189 -0.69 4.42 16.41
CA VAL A 189 -1.11 5.72 15.87
C VAL A 189 -0.49 5.99 14.50
N LEU A 190 0.81 5.75 14.35
CA LEU A 190 1.55 5.98 13.09
C LEU A 190 1.06 5.04 11.98
N HIS A 191 0.92 3.75 12.26
CA HIS A 191 0.43 2.77 11.30
C HIS A 191 -0.96 3.15 10.78
N ASN A 192 -1.93 3.34 11.67
CA ASN A 192 -3.28 3.67 11.27
C ASN A 192 -3.39 5.08 10.66
N GLY A 193 -2.47 5.99 11.01
CA GLY A 193 -2.37 7.31 10.41
C GLY A 193 -2.06 7.27 8.92
N MET A 194 -1.24 6.31 8.46
CA MET A 194 -0.95 6.15 7.02
C MET A 194 -2.19 5.74 6.23
N TYR A 195 -2.95 4.76 6.74
CA TYR A 195 -4.19 4.30 6.12
C TYR A 195 -5.28 5.38 6.17
N TYR A 196 -5.37 6.13 7.27
CA TYR A 196 -6.22 7.32 7.35
C TYR A 196 -5.88 8.32 6.24
N ALA A 197 -4.59 8.61 6.05
CA ALA A 197 -4.14 9.59 5.06
C ALA A 197 -4.49 9.15 3.63
N ARG A 198 -4.26 7.87 3.29
CA ARG A 198 -4.71 7.25 2.03
C ARG A 198 -6.22 7.43 1.86
N ASP A 199 -6.98 7.02 2.87
CA ASP A 199 -8.43 6.99 2.83
C ASP A 199 -9.04 8.36 2.63
N MET A 200 -8.57 9.35 3.38
CA MET A 200 -9.08 10.71 3.32
C MET A 200 -8.73 11.40 2.01
N LEU A 201 -7.54 11.14 1.44
CA LEU A 201 -7.18 11.66 0.13
C LEU A 201 -8.09 11.07 -0.96
N LEU A 202 -8.24 9.75 -0.98
CA LEU A 202 -9.11 9.08 -1.96
C LEU A 202 -10.57 9.48 -1.81
N ALA A 203 -11.07 9.60 -0.58
CA ALA A 203 -12.42 10.05 -0.31
C ALA A 203 -12.66 11.47 -0.82
N TYR A 204 -11.70 12.37 -0.64
CA TYR A 204 -11.79 13.74 -1.14
C TYR A 204 -11.91 13.76 -2.67
N VAL A 205 -11.04 13.04 -3.37
CA VAL A 205 -11.05 12.95 -4.84
C VAL A 205 -12.33 12.29 -5.35
N LEU A 206 -12.81 11.22 -4.70
CA LEU A 206 -14.00 10.50 -5.13
C LEU A 206 -15.30 11.25 -4.89
N SER A 207 -15.38 12.07 -3.83
CA SER A 207 -16.54 12.93 -3.53
C SER A 207 -16.77 14.03 -4.56
N GLU A 208 -15.77 14.37 -5.38
CA GLU A 208 -15.94 15.31 -6.50
C GLU A 208 -16.83 14.74 -7.63
N TYR A 209 -17.06 13.43 -7.63
CA TYR A 209 -17.78 12.74 -8.71
C TYR A 209 -19.16 12.27 -8.29
N LYS A 210 -20.13 12.40 -9.21
CA LYS A 210 -21.46 11.81 -9.02
C LYS A 210 -21.41 10.29 -9.20
N LEU A 211 -21.40 9.57 -8.08
CA LEU A 211 -21.35 8.11 -8.05
C LEU A 211 -22.76 7.51 -8.13
N ASN A 212 -23.01 6.64 -9.10
CA ASN A 212 -24.25 5.88 -9.25
C ASN A 212 -23.97 4.38 -9.07
N PRO A 213 -23.81 3.90 -7.84
CA PRO A 213 -23.29 2.55 -7.57
C PRO A 213 -24.27 1.40 -7.88
N VAL A 214 -25.56 1.72 -8.01
CA VAL A 214 -26.68 0.77 -8.01
C VAL A 214 -26.70 -0.17 -9.23
N ILE A 215 -26.13 0.25 -10.35
CA ILE A 215 -26.22 -0.51 -11.61
C ILE A 215 -25.19 -1.65 -11.66
N ASN A 216 -24.03 -1.49 -11.02
CA ASN A 216 -22.86 -2.37 -11.24
C ASN A 216 -22.41 -3.15 -10.00
N ILE A 217 -22.73 -2.69 -8.78
CA ILE A 217 -22.29 -3.31 -7.52
C ILE A 217 -23.44 -3.24 -6.48
N PRO A 218 -24.27 -4.29 -6.37
CA PRO A 218 -25.44 -4.31 -5.50
C PRO A 218 -25.12 -4.02 -4.02
N GLU A 219 -23.95 -4.41 -3.53
CA GLU A 219 -23.49 -4.21 -2.15
C GLU A 219 -23.34 -2.72 -1.76
N LEU A 220 -23.27 -1.84 -2.77
CA LEU A 220 -23.20 -0.39 -2.57
C LEU A 220 -24.58 0.28 -2.54
N GLN A 221 -25.68 -0.45 -2.72
CA GLN A 221 -27.04 0.11 -2.64
C GLN A 221 -27.34 0.80 -1.31
N ARG A 222 -26.79 0.28 -0.20
CA ARG A 222 -26.90 0.87 1.14
C ARG A 222 -26.21 2.23 1.30
N PHE A 223 -25.39 2.63 0.33
CA PHE A 223 -24.68 3.91 0.32
C PHE A 223 -25.20 4.86 -0.77
N ARG A 224 -26.35 4.55 -1.37
CA ARG A 224 -27.00 5.41 -2.36
C ARG A 224 -27.27 6.79 -1.73
N ASN A 225 -26.64 7.82 -2.27
CA ASN A 225 -26.71 9.23 -1.83
C ASN A 225 -25.86 9.61 -0.60
N LEU A 226 -24.98 8.74 -0.11
CA LEU A 226 -24.03 9.13 0.94
C LEU A 226 -22.78 9.76 0.31
N ASP A 227 -22.34 10.89 0.86
CA ASP A 227 -21.08 11.51 0.50
C ASP A 227 -19.92 10.65 1.02
N VAL A 228 -19.00 10.27 0.12
CA VAL A 228 -17.89 9.36 0.43
C VAL A 228 -17.00 9.98 1.50
N LYS A 229 -16.71 11.27 1.41
CA LYS A 229 -15.91 12.00 2.40
C LYS A 229 -16.58 12.04 3.76
N GLU A 230 -17.89 12.31 3.86
CA GLU A 230 -18.63 12.26 5.12
C GLU A 230 -18.60 10.85 5.73
N MET A 231 -18.83 9.81 4.91
CA MET A 231 -18.77 8.42 5.36
C MET A 231 -17.40 8.07 5.95
N MET A 232 -16.32 8.44 5.25
CA MET A 232 -14.96 8.15 5.69
C MET A 232 -14.57 8.97 6.92
N SER A 233 -14.95 10.26 6.96
CA SER A 233 -14.73 11.13 8.12
C SER A 233 -15.43 10.58 9.37
N HIS A 234 -16.68 10.16 9.22
CA HIS A 234 -17.49 9.59 10.29
C HIS A 234 -16.96 8.23 10.76
N ARG A 235 -16.44 7.42 9.84
CA ARG A 235 -15.85 6.11 10.13
C ARG A 235 -14.60 6.25 11.01
N TRP A 236 -13.68 7.14 10.63
CA TRP A 236 -12.45 7.37 11.38
C TRP A 236 -12.65 8.19 12.67
N SER A 237 -13.80 8.88 12.84
CA SER A 237 -14.08 9.71 14.02
C SER A 237 -14.82 9.00 15.15
N ARG A 238 -15.37 7.79 14.95
CA ARG A 238 -16.27 7.12 15.91
C ARG A 238 -15.61 6.28 17.03
N SER A 239 -14.33 6.43 17.34
CA SER A 239 -13.61 5.54 18.30
C SER A 239 -12.33 6.27 18.82
N PRO A 240 -11.56 5.81 19.85
CA PRO A 240 -10.57 6.62 20.59
C PRO A 240 -9.27 6.96 19.81
N TRP A 241 -9.40 7.07 18.48
CA TRP A 241 -8.38 7.32 17.47
C TRP A 241 -8.01 8.80 17.32
N TYR A 242 -8.23 9.63 18.34
CA TYR A 242 -7.98 11.06 18.23
C TYR A 242 -6.53 11.35 17.80
N HIS A 243 -5.56 10.65 18.39
CA HIS A 243 -4.15 10.74 18.01
C HIS A 243 -3.89 10.26 16.57
N THR A 244 -4.54 9.16 16.16
CA THR A 244 -4.48 8.65 14.78
C THR A 244 -5.01 9.67 13.79
N LYS A 245 -6.10 10.36 14.11
CA LYS A 245 -6.64 11.42 13.26
C LYS A 245 -5.65 12.57 13.11
N MET A 246 -5.07 13.07 14.20
CA MET A 246 -4.08 14.15 14.13
C MET A 246 -2.87 13.78 13.24
N VAL A 247 -2.32 12.59 13.45
CA VAL A 247 -1.19 12.08 12.65
C VAL A 247 -1.62 11.86 11.20
N GLY A 248 -2.80 11.26 10.98
CA GLY A 248 -3.35 11.01 9.66
C GLY A 248 -3.64 12.28 8.87
N ASP A 249 -4.14 13.34 9.51
CA ASP A 249 -4.35 14.65 8.90
C ASP A 249 -3.00 15.26 8.45
N ALA A 250 -1.96 15.15 9.28
CA ALA A 250 -0.61 15.59 8.92
C ALA A 250 -0.04 14.81 7.74
N LEU A 251 -0.15 13.47 7.75
CA LEU A 251 0.27 12.60 6.65
C LEU A 251 -0.53 12.88 5.36
N SER A 252 -1.83 13.16 5.46
CA SER A 252 -2.68 13.54 4.32
C SER A 252 -2.27 14.89 3.73
N ASN A 253 -1.92 15.86 4.58
CA ASN A 253 -1.40 17.15 4.11
C ASN A 253 -0.05 16.98 3.40
N ILE A 254 0.83 16.11 3.89
CA ILE A 254 2.07 15.76 3.18
C ILE A 254 1.74 15.20 1.81
N LEU A 255 0.79 14.27 1.69
CA LEU A 255 0.38 13.73 0.38
C LEU A 255 -0.08 14.83 -0.57
N LYS A 256 -0.96 15.74 -0.13
CA LYS A 256 -1.47 16.85 -0.95
C LYS A 256 -0.37 17.80 -1.43
N LEU A 257 0.65 18.03 -0.60
CA LEU A 257 1.79 18.89 -0.96
C LEU A 257 2.81 18.17 -1.85
N THR A 258 2.83 16.84 -1.83
CA THR A 258 3.80 16.02 -2.56
C THR A 258 3.28 15.66 -3.95
N ILE A 259 1.99 15.35 -4.06
CA ILE A 259 1.36 14.94 -5.31
C ILE A 259 0.96 16.19 -6.10
N THR A 260 1.93 16.75 -6.82
CA THR A 260 1.77 17.94 -7.67
C THR A 260 1.69 17.62 -9.16
N MET A 261 1.93 16.36 -9.52
CA MET A 261 1.86 15.87 -10.90
C MET A 261 0.46 16.04 -11.50
N ASP A 262 0.41 16.42 -12.77
CA ASP A 262 -0.83 16.43 -13.55
C ASP A 262 -1.27 14.99 -13.87
N MET A 263 -2.20 14.49 -13.07
CA MET A 263 -2.78 13.16 -13.21
C MET A 263 -3.65 13.01 -14.47
N GLU A 264 -4.04 14.11 -15.13
CA GLU A 264 -4.89 14.13 -16.32
C GLU A 264 -4.09 14.20 -17.63
N ARG A 265 -2.75 14.33 -17.56
CA ARG A 265 -1.85 14.22 -18.72
C ARG A 265 -1.99 12.87 -19.43
N ASP A 266 -1.76 12.85 -20.74
CA ASP A 266 -1.75 11.62 -21.53
C ASP A 266 -0.69 10.63 -21.06
N PHE A 267 -1.00 9.35 -21.22
CA PHE A 267 -0.10 8.28 -20.82
C PHE A 267 1.06 8.13 -21.79
N ASN A 268 2.26 8.11 -21.21
CA ASN A 268 3.51 7.80 -21.87
C ASN A 268 4.46 7.17 -20.85
N GLU A 269 5.62 6.71 -21.29
CA GLU A 269 6.63 6.09 -20.40
C GLU A 269 7.07 7.04 -19.28
N GLU A 270 7.24 8.32 -19.60
CA GLU A 270 7.63 9.36 -18.64
C GLU A 270 6.58 9.54 -17.53
N TYR A 271 5.29 9.48 -17.86
CA TYR A 271 4.19 9.60 -16.90
C TYR A 271 4.31 8.52 -15.82
N PHE A 272 4.51 7.27 -16.23
CA PHE A 272 4.61 6.15 -15.30
C PHE A 272 5.93 6.12 -14.53
N ARG A 273 7.02 6.62 -15.13
CA ARG A 273 8.29 6.84 -14.42
C ARG A 273 8.14 7.90 -13.33
N GLU A 274 7.48 9.02 -13.62
CA GLU A 274 7.17 10.07 -12.64
C GLU A 274 6.31 9.51 -11.50
N ILE A 275 5.25 8.75 -11.81
CA ILE A 275 4.41 8.07 -10.79
C ILE A 275 5.26 7.21 -9.86
N PHE A 276 6.21 6.44 -10.39
CA PHE A 276 7.10 5.64 -9.55
C PHE A 276 8.01 6.52 -8.67
N ALA A 277 8.57 7.60 -9.22
CA ALA A 277 9.38 8.55 -8.44
C ALA A 277 8.58 9.24 -7.32
N LEU A 278 7.33 9.63 -7.60
CA LEU A 278 6.39 10.18 -6.61
C LEU A 278 6.13 9.19 -5.46
N SER A 279 6.04 7.89 -5.74
CA SER A 279 5.85 6.88 -4.69
C SER A 279 7.00 6.87 -3.68
N ARG A 280 8.23 7.08 -4.16
CA ARG A 280 9.44 7.17 -3.32
C ARG A 280 9.48 8.46 -2.52
N GLU A 281 9.09 9.57 -3.14
CA GLU A 281 9.06 10.89 -2.49
C GLU A 281 8.02 10.95 -1.36
N ILE A 282 6.82 10.38 -1.57
CA ILE A 282 5.79 10.24 -0.53
C ILE A 282 6.39 9.54 0.68
N LEU A 283 7.05 8.41 0.44
CA LEU A 283 7.62 7.62 1.51
C LEU A 283 8.75 8.33 2.25
N SER A 284 9.64 9.01 1.52
CA SER A 284 10.71 9.82 2.13
C SER A 284 10.13 10.84 3.13
N ARG A 285 9.09 11.57 2.73
CA ARG A 285 8.45 12.59 3.57
C ARG A 285 7.69 11.99 4.74
N TRP A 286 6.99 10.87 4.52
CA TRP A 286 6.34 10.14 5.61
C TRP A 286 7.36 9.60 6.61
N GLY A 287 8.46 9.00 6.14
CA GLY A 287 9.57 8.52 6.96
C GLY A 287 10.12 9.62 7.86
N VAL A 288 10.37 10.81 7.33
CA VAL A 288 10.82 11.97 8.13
C VAL A 288 9.79 12.35 9.20
N MET A 289 8.52 12.49 8.82
CA MET A 289 7.45 12.86 9.77
C MET A 289 7.30 11.83 10.89
N MET A 290 7.45 10.54 10.58
CA MET A 290 7.29 9.43 11.51
C MET A 290 8.55 9.19 12.36
N GLY A 291 9.68 9.83 12.03
CA GLY A 291 10.99 9.61 12.66
C GLY A 291 11.59 8.25 12.28
N MET A 292 11.42 7.85 11.02
CA MET A 292 11.80 6.56 10.42
C MET A 292 12.64 6.73 9.14
N GLN A 293 13.24 7.91 8.89
CA GLN A 293 13.91 8.20 7.61
C GLN A 293 15.10 7.29 7.27
N ASP A 294 15.70 6.63 8.27
CA ASP A 294 16.87 5.75 8.11
C ASP A 294 16.55 4.28 8.45
N TRP A 295 15.27 3.93 8.58
CA TRP A 295 14.87 2.56 8.92
C TRP A 295 15.07 1.58 7.77
N PHE A 296 14.99 2.06 6.53
CA PHE A 296 15.02 1.25 5.31
C PHE A 296 15.87 1.92 4.24
N VAL A 297 16.29 1.13 3.26
CA VAL A 297 17.13 1.57 2.14
C VAL A 297 16.44 1.32 0.81
N TRP A 298 16.68 2.19 -0.18
CA TRP A 298 16.19 2.00 -1.55
C TRP A 298 17.23 1.23 -2.35
N GLU A 299 16.95 -0.04 -2.62
CA GLU A 299 17.92 -0.97 -3.17
C GLU A 299 17.35 -1.79 -4.34
N SER A 300 18.22 -2.60 -4.97
CA SER A 300 17.78 -3.50 -6.03
C SER A 300 16.79 -4.59 -5.51
N PRO A 301 15.90 -5.13 -6.36
CA PRO A 301 15.07 -6.28 -6.00
C PRO A 301 15.88 -7.50 -5.53
N ALA A 302 17.06 -7.70 -6.10
CA ALA A 302 17.99 -8.76 -5.69
C ALA A 302 18.48 -8.58 -4.24
N HIS A 303 18.76 -7.34 -3.82
CA HIS A 303 19.12 -7.03 -2.43
C HIS A 303 17.97 -7.36 -1.48
N LEU A 304 16.73 -6.97 -1.81
CA LEU A 304 15.56 -7.32 -0.99
C LEU A 304 15.34 -8.83 -0.89
N LYS A 305 15.50 -9.57 -1.99
CA LYS A 305 15.42 -11.04 -1.96
C LYS A 305 16.46 -11.65 -1.03
N ALA A 306 17.69 -11.13 -1.04
CA ALA A 306 18.74 -11.56 -0.12
C ALA A 306 18.42 -11.21 1.34
N ALA A 307 17.93 -9.99 1.60
CA ALA A 307 17.54 -9.51 2.93
C ALA A 307 16.42 -10.37 3.53
N LEU A 308 15.36 -10.67 2.76
CA LEU A 308 14.27 -11.56 3.18
C LEU A 308 14.75 -12.99 3.44
N SER A 309 15.67 -13.50 2.62
CA SER A 309 16.26 -14.84 2.83
C SER A 309 17.11 -14.92 4.10
N ALA A 310 17.75 -13.81 4.49
CA ALA A 310 18.57 -13.69 5.69
C ALA A 310 17.80 -13.17 6.92
N GLN A 311 16.50 -12.92 6.81
CA GLN A 311 15.69 -12.22 7.81
C GLN A 311 15.79 -12.86 9.20
N GLN A 312 15.65 -14.19 9.30
CA GLN A 312 15.68 -14.88 10.59
C GLN A 312 17.06 -14.79 11.28
N GLY A 313 18.14 -14.85 10.50
CA GLY A 313 19.50 -14.65 11.00
C GLY A 313 19.72 -13.21 11.47
N MET A 314 19.18 -12.24 10.73
CA MET A 314 19.23 -10.83 11.09
C MET A 314 18.44 -10.54 12.37
N GLU A 315 17.22 -11.07 12.50
CA GLU A 315 16.40 -10.97 13.71
C GLU A 315 17.16 -11.51 14.92
N SER A 316 17.74 -12.71 14.79
CA SER A 316 18.51 -13.34 15.87
C SER A 316 19.72 -12.50 16.28
N ALA A 317 20.46 -11.96 15.30
CA ALA A 317 21.60 -11.09 15.56
C ALA A 317 21.19 -9.79 16.26
N ILE A 318 20.10 -9.15 15.81
CA ILE A 318 19.58 -7.92 16.44
C ILE A 318 19.10 -8.22 17.87
N GLN A 319 18.43 -9.34 18.10
CA GLN A 319 17.99 -9.74 19.43
C GLN A 319 19.18 -9.94 20.38
N GLN A 320 20.27 -10.56 19.91
CA GLN A 320 21.49 -10.71 20.72
C GLN A 320 22.12 -9.36 21.10
N GLU A 321 22.14 -8.41 20.16
CA GLU A 321 22.71 -7.07 20.40
C GLU A 321 21.87 -6.25 21.38
N ILE A 322 20.53 -6.36 21.32
CA ILE A 322 19.62 -5.58 22.16
C ILE A 322 19.43 -6.22 23.54
N PHE A 323 19.29 -7.54 23.61
CA PHE A 323 18.89 -8.26 24.83
C PHE A 323 20.01 -9.07 25.47
N GLY A 324 21.17 -9.19 24.82
CA GLY A 324 22.26 -10.05 25.25
C GLY A 324 22.15 -11.49 24.73
N THR A 325 23.18 -12.28 25.00
CA THR A 325 23.14 -13.74 24.81
C THR A 325 22.34 -14.36 25.95
N ASP A 326 21.42 -15.27 25.61
CA ASP A 326 20.62 -16.02 26.59
C ASP A 326 21.49 -16.95 27.47
#